data_AF-A0A6A6J0U7-F1
#
_entry.id   AF-A0A6A6J0U7-F1
#
_cell.length_a   1.000
_cell.length_b   1.000
_cell.length_c   1.000
_cell.angle_alpha   90.00
_cell.angle_beta   90.00
_cell.angle_gamma   90.00
#
_symmetry.space_group_name_H-M   'P 1'
#
loop_
_entity.id
_entity.type
_entity.pdbx_description
1 polymer ?
#
loop_
_entity_poly.entity_id
_entity_poly.type
_entity_poly.pdbx_seq_one_letter_code
_entity_poly.pdbx_strand_id
1 'polypeptide(L)'
;SALARENDMVTVEIGEEHHVYHAYKALLIHHSDYFRKALKGPWKESKEHKVTLEDIEPNTFDIFVIWLYTQRLPGIISRWEEASRHAQSDQERIKAIVFADRFLVPGFRKAVKIDLVDRTCVYESNCCYPGIIYAFEHLRSDDPLLDFLVDVQCAFLDAERDKAYLRSELPNEFLIRVMLRYSKVLQKPELQVLDWCSYHEHGFDEEKRVC
;
A
#
# COMPACT_ATOMS: atom_id res chain seq x y z
N SER A 1 7.79 -18.10 -21.37
CA SER A 1 7.47 -16.78 -21.98
C SER A 1 8.66 -16.30 -22.81
N ALA A 2 8.48 -15.29 -23.67
CA ALA A 2 9.60 -14.70 -24.43
C ALA A 2 10.68 -14.11 -23.50
N LEU A 3 10.28 -13.55 -22.36
CA LEU A 3 11.17 -13.02 -21.31
C LEU A 3 12.16 -14.05 -20.77
N ALA A 4 11.71 -15.29 -20.56
CA ALA A 4 12.58 -16.37 -20.09
C ALA A 4 13.65 -16.79 -21.11
N ARG A 5 13.50 -16.41 -22.38
CA ARG A 5 14.49 -16.70 -23.43
C ARG A 5 15.58 -15.63 -23.51
N GLU A 6 15.31 -14.40 -23.08
CA GLU A 6 16.28 -13.30 -23.00
C GLU A 6 17.16 -13.37 -21.74
N ASN A 7 16.70 -14.03 -20.67
CA ASN A 7 17.43 -14.25 -19.41
C ASN A 7 18.11 -12.99 -18.81
N ASP A 8 17.52 -11.80 -19.03
CA ASP A 8 18.01 -10.53 -18.49
C ASP A 8 17.42 -10.29 -17.10
N MET A 9 18.17 -10.73 -16.09
CA MET A 9 17.84 -10.63 -14.68
C MET A 9 18.57 -9.46 -14.02
N VAL A 10 17.90 -8.83 -13.06
CA VAL A 10 18.45 -7.77 -12.20
C VAL A 10 18.43 -8.26 -10.77
N THR A 11 19.52 -8.00 -10.06
CA THR A 11 19.63 -8.23 -8.62
C THR A 11 19.11 -7.00 -7.88
N VAL A 12 18.15 -7.19 -6.99
CA VAL A 12 17.65 -6.14 -6.10
C VAL A 12 17.97 -6.53 -4.66
N GLU A 13 18.75 -5.71 -3.96
CA GLU A 13 19.06 -5.89 -2.55
C GLU A 13 18.15 -4.99 -1.71
N ILE A 14 17.49 -5.57 -0.70
CA ILE A 14 16.47 -4.90 0.10
C ILE A 14 16.84 -4.91 1.59
N GLY A 15 16.69 -3.75 2.23
CA GLY A 15 16.92 -3.57 3.67
C GLY A 15 18.40 -3.56 4.06
N GLU A 16 18.67 -3.26 5.33
CA GLU A 16 20.03 -3.23 5.90
C GLU A 16 20.74 -4.59 5.83
N GLU A 17 19.99 -5.69 5.86
CA GLU A 17 20.53 -7.04 5.75
C GLU A 17 20.78 -7.48 4.29
N HIS A 18 20.56 -6.59 3.31
CA HIS A 18 20.76 -6.86 1.88
C HIS A 18 20.07 -8.14 1.38
N HIS A 19 18.79 -8.32 1.70
CA HIS A 19 18.00 -9.43 1.19
C HIS A 19 18.00 -9.42 -0.34
N VAL A 20 18.49 -10.50 -0.95
CA VAL A 20 18.74 -10.57 -2.39
C VAL A 20 17.53 -11.11 -3.14
N TYR A 21 17.06 -10.33 -4.09
CA TYR A 21 16.01 -10.72 -5.03
C TYR A 21 16.55 -10.75 -6.46
N HIS A 22 16.08 -11.69 -7.26
CA HIS A 22 16.34 -11.72 -8.69
C HIS A 22 15.03 -11.56 -9.44
N ALA A 23 14.91 -10.48 -10.21
CA ALA A 23 13.72 -10.19 -11.00
C ALA A 23 14.06 -9.92 -12.47
N TYR A 24 13.14 -10.22 -13.38
CA TYR A 24 13.33 -9.91 -14.80
C TYR A 24 13.36 -8.40 -14.99
N LYS A 25 14.43 -7.89 -15.61
CA LYS A 25 14.60 -6.47 -15.92
C LYS A 25 13.38 -5.92 -16.65
N ALA A 26 12.91 -6.67 -17.65
CA ALA A 26 11.78 -6.30 -18.49
C ALA A 26 10.48 -6.08 -17.68
N LEU A 27 10.23 -6.87 -16.63
CA LEU A 27 9.05 -6.69 -15.78
C LEU A 27 9.18 -5.43 -14.92
N LEU A 28 10.33 -5.26 -14.26
CA LEU A 28 10.60 -4.09 -13.42
C LEU A 28 10.42 -2.79 -14.20
N ILE A 29 11.06 -2.66 -15.37
CA ILE A 29 10.96 -1.45 -16.18
C ILE A 29 9.60 -1.27 -16.84
N HIS A 30 8.83 -2.35 -17.03
CA HIS A 30 7.51 -2.25 -17.63
C HIS A 30 6.53 -1.62 -16.65
N HIS A 31 6.58 -2.05 -15.39
CA HIS A 31 5.63 -1.62 -14.36
C HIS A 31 6.09 -0.43 -13.51
N SER A 32 7.39 -0.09 -13.51
CA SER A 32 7.95 1.00 -12.70
C SER A 32 8.79 1.95 -13.52
N ASP A 33 8.39 3.23 -13.52
CA ASP A 33 9.18 4.26 -14.17
C ASP A 33 10.47 4.60 -13.41
N TYR A 34 10.50 4.35 -12.10
CA TYR A 34 11.73 4.39 -11.33
C TYR A 34 12.74 3.36 -11.85
N PHE A 35 12.36 2.08 -11.90
CA PHE A 35 13.26 1.02 -12.37
C PHE A 35 13.60 1.19 -13.85
N ARG A 36 12.67 1.70 -14.67
CA ARG A 36 12.95 2.07 -16.07
C ARG A 36 14.10 3.07 -16.15
N LYS A 37 14.07 4.15 -15.35
CA LYS A 37 15.12 5.17 -15.33
C LYS A 37 16.44 4.62 -14.76
N ALA A 38 16.38 3.85 -13.68
CA ALA A 38 17.57 3.27 -13.03
C ALA A 38 18.29 2.26 -13.95
N LEU A 39 17.55 1.41 -14.66
CA LEU A 39 18.08 0.25 -15.38
C LEU A 39 18.25 0.45 -16.90
N LYS A 40 17.78 1.57 -17.46
CA LYS A 40 18.03 1.99 -18.86
C LYS A 40 18.86 3.26 -18.99
N GLY A 41 19.11 3.95 -17.88
CA GLY A 41 19.90 5.19 -17.88
C GLY A 41 21.41 4.94 -17.88
N PRO A 42 22.23 6.00 -17.89
CA PRO A 42 23.69 5.90 -17.84
C PRO A 42 24.25 5.53 -16.45
N TRP A 43 23.38 5.24 -15.49
CA TRP A 43 23.69 5.06 -14.07
C TRP A 43 24.37 3.72 -13.78
N LYS A 44 24.97 3.62 -12.59
CA LYS A 44 25.76 2.46 -12.14
C LYS A 44 24.92 1.18 -12.16
N GLU A 45 23.66 1.29 -11.76
CA GLU A 45 22.66 0.23 -11.68
C GLU A 45 22.40 -0.41 -13.04
N SER A 46 22.39 0.39 -14.12
CA SER A 46 22.25 -0.14 -15.48
C SER A 46 23.48 -0.92 -15.95
N LYS A 47 24.67 -0.62 -15.42
CA LYS A 47 25.92 -1.31 -15.79
C LYS A 47 26.12 -2.57 -14.95
N GLU A 48 25.75 -2.51 -13.68
CA GLU A 48 25.93 -3.59 -12.71
C GLU A 48 24.75 -4.57 -12.67
N HIS A 49 23.64 -4.25 -13.32
CA HIS A 49 22.38 -5.01 -13.22
C HIS A 49 21.98 -5.24 -11.76
N LYS A 50 22.21 -4.23 -10.92
CA LYS A 50 22.04 -4.28 -9.47
C LYS A 50 21.40 -3.00 -8.96
N VAL A 51 20.41 -3.12 -8.07
CA VAL A 51 19.79 -2.00 -7.35
C VAL A 51 19.79 -2.33 -5.87
N THR A 52 20.13 -1.37 -5.01
CA THR A 52 20.10 -1.55 -3.55
C THR A 52 19.12 -0.54 -2.95
N LEU A 53 18.19 -1.00 -2.12
CA LEU A 53 17.14 -0.22 -1.47
C LEU A 53 17.18 -0.47 0.05
N GLU A 54 17.95 0.34 0.77
CA GLU A 54 18.26 0.13 2.19
C GLU A 54 17.05 0.38 3.12
N ASP A 55 16.14 1.26 2.74
CA ASP A 55 15.03 1.73 3.56
C ASP A 55 13.69 1.03 3.25
N ILE A 56 13.74 -0.03 2.43
CA ILE A 56 12.57 -0.85 2.12
C ILE A 56 12.62 -2.14 2.92
N GLU A 57 11.51 -2.46 3.58
CA GLU A 57 11.35 -3.73 4.27
C GLU A 57 11.19 -4.88 3.28
N PRO A 58 11.86 -6.04 3.48
CA PRO A 58 11.74 -7.21 2.60
C PRO A 58 10.29 -7.64 2.35
N ASN A 59 9.43 -7.58 3.38
CA ASN A 59 8.02 -7.95 3.25
C ASN A 59 7.25 -7.03 2.29
N THR A 60 7.54 -5.73 2.28
CA THR A 60 6.91 -4.80 1.32
C THR A 60 7.34 -5.15 -0.11
N PHE A 61 8.61 -5.51 -0.30
CA PHE A 61 9.12 -5.93 -1.59
C PHE A 61 8.60 -7.32 -2.02
N ASP A 62 8.39 -8.26 -1.10
CA ASP A 62 7.76 -9.56 -1.35
C ASP A 62 6.36 -9.39 -1.98
N ILE A 63 5.53 -8.50 -1.42
CA ILE A 63 4.20 -8.17 -1.95
C ILE A 63 4.32 -7.64 -3.39
N PHE A 64 5.25 -6.72 -3.63
CA PHE A 64 5.50 -6.16 -4.96
C PHE A 64 5.96 -7.23 -5.95
N VAL A 65 6.90 -8.12 -5.57
CA VAL A 65 7.42 -9.18 -6.45
C VAL A 65 6.30 -10.17 -6.80
N ILE A 66 5.48 -10.58 -5.83
CA ILE A 66 4.34 -11.47 -6.10
C ILE A 66 3.39 -10.81 -7.11
N TRP A 67 3.06 -9.53 -6.90
CA TRP A 67 2.23 -8.79 -7.85
C TRP A 67 2.90 -8.61 -9.21
N LEU A 68 4.19 -8.31 -9.25
CA LEU A 68 4.95 -8.09 -10.48
C LEU A 68 4.86 -9.31 -11.41
N TYR A 69 4.94 -10.52 -10.84
CA TYR A 69 4.92 -11.76 -11.60
C TYR A 69 3.52 -12.31 -11.87
N THR A 70 2.55 -12.06 -11.00
CA THR A 70 1.22 -12.70 -11.08
C THR A 70 0.09 -11.74 -11.42
N GLN A 71 0.34 -10.43 -11.31
CA GLN A 71 -0.64 -9.35 -11.34
C GLN A 71 -1.76 -9.55 -10.30
N ARG A 72 -1.45 -10.29 -9.22
CA ARG A 72 -2.33 -10.56 -8.09
C ARG A 72 -1.59 -10.26 -6.79
N LEU A 73 -2.32 -9.77 -5.80
CA LEU A 73 -1.76 -9.57 -4.48
C LEU A 73 -1.70 -10.90 -3.72
N PRO A 74 -0.77 -11.05 -2.77
CA PRO A 74 -0.76 -12.20 -1.88
C PRO A 74 -2.11 -12.31 -1.16
N GLY A 75 -2.80 -13.45 -1.36
CA GLY A 75 -3.96 -13.78 -0.55
C GLY A 75 -3.53 -14.20 0.86
N ILE A 76 -4.48 -14.27 1.79
CA ILE A 76 -4.28 -14.72 3.19
C ILE A 76 -3.70 -16.16 3.29
N ILE A 77 -3.48 -16.90 2.20
CA ILE A 77 -3.15 -18.33 2.21
C ILE A 77 -1.74 -18.65 1.66
N SER A 78 -0.78 -17.73 1.67
CA SER A 78 0.60 -18.07 1.26
C SER A 78 1.70 -17.57 2.18
N ARG A 79 1.64 -17.98 3.45
CA ARG A 79 2.77 -18.53 4.21
C ARG A 79 2.20 -19.19 5.47
N TRP A 80 2.72 -20.35 5.79
CA TRP A 80 2.34 -21.11 6.97
C TRP A 80 2.59 -20.28 8.24
N GLU A 81 1.80 -20.59 9.27
CA GLU A 81 1.81 -20.08 10.65
C GLU A 81 0.82 -18.96 11.01
N GLU A 82 0.27 -19.16 12.20
CA GLU A 82 -1.00 -18.68 12.72
C GLU A 82 -0.82 -17.40 13.57
N ALA A 83 -1.95 -16.76 13.90
CA ALA A 83 -2.15 -15.94 15.09
C ALA A 83 -1.81 -14.42 15.12
N SER A 84 -1.80 -13.66 14.01
CA SER A 84 -1.75 -12.16 14.09
C SER A 84 -2.53 -11.39 13.00
N ARG A 85 -3.48 -12.04 12.34
CA ARG A 85 -3.89 -11.77 10.94
C ARG A 85 -4.70 -10.50 10.59
N HIS A 86 -5.01 -9.59 11.53
CA HIS A 86 -5.82 -8.39 11.19
C HIS A 86 -5.12 -7.04 11.43
N ALA A 87 -4.12 -6.95 12.31
CA ALA A 87 -3.38 -5.70 12.52
C ALA A 87 -2.16 -5.56 11.59
N GLN A 88 -1.53 -6.68 11.23
CA GLN A 88 -0.34 -6.69 10.35
C GLN A 88 -0.72 -6.46 8.88
N SER A 89 -1.90 -6.89 8.43
CA SER A 89 -2.25 -6.81 6.99
C SER A 89 -2.45 -5.41 6.45
N ASP A 90 -3.01 -4.50 7.25
CA ASP A 90 -3.36 -3.16 6.77
C ASP A 90 -2.11 -2.28 6.69
N GLN A 91 -1.23 -2.39 7.71
CA GLN A 91 0.06 -1.70 7.71
C GLN A 91 0.91 -2.11 6.51
N GLU A 92 1.00 -3.41 6.21
CA GLU A 92 1.74 -3.93 5.06
C GLU A 92 1.20 -3.39 3.72
N ARG A 93 -0.13 -3.31 3.58
CA ARG A 93 -0.77 -2.72 2.39
C ARG A 93 -0.51 -1.22 2.27
N ILE A 94 -0.59 -0.49 3.36
CA ILE A 94 -0.27 0.94 3.38
C ILE A 94 1.21 1.16 3.02
N LYS A 95 2.13 0.36 3.55
CA LYS A 95 3.55 0.39 3.14
C LYS A 95 3.73 0.08 1.66
N ALA A 96 3.01 -0.90 1.13
CA ALA A 96 3.04 -1.25 -0.29
C ALA A 96 2.48 -0.12 -1.19
N ILE A 97 1.47 0.63 -0.73
CA ILE A 97 0.95 1.83 -1.39
C ILE A 97 2.03 2.93 -1.44
N VAL A 98 2.67 3.23 -0.31
CA VAL A 98 3.76 4.22 -0.23
C VAL A 98 4.94 3.80 -1.12
N PHE A 99 5.30 2.52 -1.10
CA PHE A 99 6.29 1.96 -2.02
C PHE A 99 5.86 2.20 -3.48
N ALA A 100 4.62 1.89 -3.84
CA ALA A 100 4.14 2.06 -5.20
C ALA A 100 4.24 3.52 -5.68
N ASP A 101 3.99 4.50 -4.81
CA ASP A 101 4.19 5.92 -5.14
C ASP A 101 5.66 6.25 -5.37
N ARG A 102 6.52 5.90 -4.41
CA ARG A 102 7.94 6.21 -4.48
C ARG A 102 8.61 5.59 -5.71
N PHE A 103 8.25 4.36 -6.04
CA PHE A 103 8.79 3.62 -7.18
C PHE A 103 7.98 3.80 -8.46
N LEU A 104 6.97 4.67 -8.47
CA LEU A 104 6.17 5.01 -9.64
C LEU A 104 5.57 3.76 -10.31
N VAL A 105 4.84 2.96 -9.53
CA VAL A 105 4.21 1.69 -9.92
C VAL A 105 2.67 1.82 -9.86
N PRO A 106 2.04 2.62 -10.75
CA PRO A 106 0.62 3.00 -10.61
C PRO A 106 -0.34 1.80 -10.63
N GLY A 107 -0.05 0.77 -11.44
CA GLY A 107 -0.86 -0.46 -11.47
C GLY A 107 -0.84 -1.22 -10.14
N PHE A 108 0.32 -1.26 -9.47
CA PHE A 108 0.45 -1.89 -8.16
C PHE A 108 -0.24 -1.05 -7.08
N ARG A 109 -0.04 0.27 -7.10
CA ARG A 109 -0.73 1.20 -6.20
C ARG A 109 -2.24 0.97 -6.23
N LYS A 110 -2.83 1.01 -7.42
CA LYS A 110 -4.27 0.83 -7.61
C LYS A 110 -4.73 -0.52 -7.08
N ALA A 111 -4.01 -1.60 -7.41
CA ALA A 111 -4.35 -2.94 -6.92
C ALA A 111 -4.36 -3.03 -5.39
N VAL A 112 -3.31 -2.52 -4.73
CA VAL A 112 -3.19 -2.58 -3.26
C VAL A 112 -4.24 -1.71 -2.58
N LYS A 113 -4.52 -0.53 -3.13
CA LYS A 113 -5.56 0.37 -2.60
C LYS A 113 -6.94 -0.25 -2.68
N ILE A 114 -7.31 -0.81 -3.84
CA ILE A 114 -8.61 -1.50 -4.02
C ILE A 114 -8.75 -2.63 -3.00
N ASP A 115 -7.72 -3.46 -2.85
CA ASP A 115 -7.76 -4.57 -1.90
C ASP A 115 -7.88 -4.08 -0.45
N LEU A 116 -7.16 -3.02 -0.08
CA LEU A 116 -7.30 -2.41 1.24
C LEU A 116 -8.75 -1.94 1.48
N VAL A 117 -9.35 -1.21 0.53
CA VAL A 117 -10.74 -0.74 0.61
C VAL A 117 -11.73 -1.90 0.72
N ASP A 118 -11.59 -2.92 -0.14
CA ASP A 118 -12.47 -4.10 -0.16
C ASP A 118 -12.43 -4.84 1.18
N ARG A 119 -11.24 -5.04 1.74
CA ARG A 119 -11.08 -5.71 3.03
C ARG A 119 -11.71 -4.90 4.15
N THR A 120 -11.44 -3.59 4.19
CA THR A 120 -12.05 -2.71 5.20
C THR A 120 -13.58 -2.71 5.09
N CYS A 121 -14.14 -2.72 3.88
CA CYS A 121 -15.57 -2.83 3.65
C CYS A 121 -16.14 -4.17 4.14
N VAL A 122 -15.49 -5.29 3.83
CA VAL A 122 -15.96 -6.64 4.19
C VAL A 122 -15.92 -6.87 5.71
N TYR A 123 -14.90 -6.34 6.38
CA TYR A 123 -14.72 -6.54 7.82
C TYR A 123 -15.32 -5.44 8.69
N GLU A 124 -15.76 -4.32 8.09
CA GLU A 124 -16.30 -3.14 8.79
C GLU A 124 -15.43 -2.76 10.00
N SER A 125 -14.13 -2.65 9.77
CA SER A 125 -13.13 -2.40 10.82
C SER A 125 -12.34 -1.13 10.51
N ASN A 126 -11.77 -0.49 11.53
CA ASN A 126 -10.93 0.68 11.31
C ASN A 126 -9.59 0.32 10.62
N CYS A 127 -8.57 1.19 10.62
CA CYS A 127 -7.19 0.79 10.26
C CYS A 127 -6.30 0.84 11.50
N CYS A 128 -5.23 0.04 11.51
CA CYS A 128 -4.32 0.02 12.65
C CYS A 128 -3.51 1.32 12.77
N TYR A 129 -3.26 1.77 14.00
CA TYR A 129 -2.48 2.99 14.26
C TYR A 129 -1.08 2.99 13.61
N PRO A 130 -0.30 1.88 13.60
CA PRO A 130 0.98 1.87 12.89
C PRO A 130 0.87 2.14 11.40
N GLY A 131 -0.20 1.66 10.75
CA GLY A 131 -0.48 1.96 9.34
C GLY A 131 -0.85 3.43 9.13
N ILE A 132 -1.70 3.98 9.99
CA ILE A 132 -2.10 5.40 9.94
C ILE A 132 -0.89 6.31 10.13
N ILE A 133 -0.06 6.08 11.15
CA ILE A 133 1.16 6.85 11.40
C ILE A 133 2.05 6.84 10.15
N TYR A 134 2.33 5.64 9.62
CA TYR A 134 3.18 5.49 8.44
C TYR A 134 2.61 6.21 7.21
N ALA A 135 1.30 6.13 6.97
CA ALA A 135 0.66 6.82 5.85
C ALA A 135 0.86 8.34 5.91
N PHE A 136 0.57 8.96 7.05
CA PHE A 136 0.68 10.41 7.22
C PHE A 136 2.12 10.93 7.23
N GLU A 137 3.09 10.08 7.58
CA GLU A 137 4.52 10.43 7.50
C GLU A 137 5.07 10.41 6.08
N HIS A 138 4.54 9.55 5.20
CA HIS A 138 5.17 9.25 3.90
C HIS A 138 4.33 9.66 2.69
N LEU A 139 3.02 9.85 2.83
CA LEU A 139 2.16 10.33 1.76
C LEU A 139 2.03 11.84 1.77
N ARG A 140 1.62 12.39 0.62
CA ARG A 140 1.29 13.80 0.51
C ARG A 140 0.01 14.10 1.28
N SER A 141 -0.12 15.29 1.84
CA SER A 141 -1.31 15.69 2.59
C SER A 141 -2.59 15.72 1.73
N ASP A 142 -2.49 15.82 0.41
CA ASP A 142 -3.62 15.75 -0.52
C ASP A 142 -3.94 14.33 -1.02
N ASP A 143 -3.27 13.29 -0.48
CA ASP A 143 -3.50 11.92 -0.88
C ASP A 143 -4.88 11.40 -0.38
N PRO A 144 -5.75 10.90 -1.27
CA PRO A 144 -7.09 10.43 -0.90
C PRO A 144 -7.10 9.22 0.04
N LEU A 145 -5.98 8.48 0.16
CA LEU A 145 -5.88 7.43 1.17
C LEU A 145 -5.94 8.00 2.59
N LEU A 146 -5.42 9.22 2.83
CA LEU A 146 -5.47 9.82 4.16
C LEU A 146 -6.91 10.13 4.57
N ASP A 147 -7.74 10.57 3.63
CA ASP A 147 -9.16 10.80 3.87
C ASP A 147 -9.90 9.47 4.12
N PHE A 148 -9.60 8.43 3.33
CA PHE A 148 -10.11 7.08 3.57
C PHE A 148 -9.82 6.59 4.99
N LEU A 149 -8.57 6.71 5.47
CA LEU A 149 -8.17 6.27 6.81
C LEU A 149 -8.92 7.03 7.91
N VAL A 150 -9.17 8.33 7.71
CA VAL A 150 -9.95 9.16 8.64
C VAL A 150 -11.42 8.72 8.65
N ASP A 151 -12.01 8.52 7.47
CA ASP A 151 -13.42 8.16 7.33
C ASP A 151 -13.73 6.80 7.94
N VAL A 152 -12.86 5.81 7.67
CA VAL A 152 -12.91 4.47 8.25
C VAL A 152 -12.73 4.50 9.76
N GLN A 153 -11.80 5.33 10.28
CA GLN A 153 -11.66 5.50 11.73
C GLN A 153 -12.94 6.07 12.34
N CYS A 154 -13.55 7.07 11.71
CA CYS A 154 -14.78 7.68 12.21
C CYS A 154 -15.97 6.70 12.22
N ALA A 155 -16.06 5.84 11.20
CA ALA A 155 -17.16 4.88 11.06
C ALA A 155 -17.04 3.67 11.99
N PHE A 156 -15.82 3.14 12.18
CA PHE A 156 -15.59 1.81 12.77
C PHE A 156 -14.56 1.80 13.91
N LEU A 157 -14.37 2.91 14.62
CA LEU A 157 -13.41 3.00 15.72
C LEU A 157 -13.60 1.86 16.73
N ASP A 158 -12.65 0.94 16.74
CA ASP A 158 -12.40 0.02 17.84
C ASP A 158 -11.18 0.53 18.63
N ALA A 159 -11.46 1.10 19.82
CA ALA A 159 -10.42 1.69 20.66
C ALA A 159 -9.43 0.66 21.21
N GLU A 160 -9.82 -0.62 21.25
CA GLU A 160 -9.03 -1.71 21.87
C GLU A 160 -8.26 -2.54 20.84
N ARG A 161 -8.41 -2.26 19.54
CA ARG A 161 -7.67 -2.92 18.46
C ARG A 161 -6.16 -2.81 18.62
N ASP A 162 -5.69 -1.61 18.96
CA ASP A 162 -4.27 -1.27 19.03
C ASP A 162 -3.81 -0.96 20.44
N LYS A 163 -2.51 -1.10 20.67
CA LYS A 163 -1.89 -0.79 21.96
C LYS A 163 -2.08 0.68 22.31
N ALA A 164 -2.60 0.96 23.50
CA ALA A 164 -2.97 2.31 23.93
C ALA A 164 -1.83 3.34 23.85
N TYR A 165 -0.57 2.92 24.02
CA TYR A 165 0.58 3.84 23.91
C TYR A 165 0.75 4.42 22.51
N LEU A 166 0.26 3.78 21.45
CA LEU A 166 0.36 4.30 20.09
C LEU A 166 -0.53 5.52 19.86
N ARG A 167 -1.50 5.78 20.75
CA ARG A 167 -2.40 6.94 20.65
C ARG A 167 -1.64 8.26 20.76
N SER A 168 -0.52 8.32 21.50
CA SER A 168 0.33 9.52 21.59
C SER A 168 1.16 9.77 20.33
N GLU A 169 1.40 8.73 19.53
CA GLU A 169 2.18 8.80 18.30
C GLU A 169 1.31 9.14 17.08
N LEU A 170 -0.02 9.23 17.25
CA LEU A 170 -0.90 9.58 16.14
C LEU A 170 -0.60 10.99 15.60
N PRO A 171 -0.52 11.16 14.27
CA PRO A 171 -0.23 12.45 13.67
C PRO A 171 -1.26 13.51 14.08
N ASN A 172 -0.79 14.70 14.44
CA ASN A 172 -1.69 15.82 14.78
C ASN A 172 -2.68 16.12 13.65
N GLU A 173 -2.23 16.03 12.39
CA GLU A 173 -3.07 16.22 11.23
C GLU A 173 -4.21 15.19 11.17
N PHE A 174 -3.91 13.92 11.41
CA PHE A 174 -4.92 12.85 11.48
C PHE A 174 -5.96 13.14 12.56
N LEU A 175 -5.51 13.49 13.78
CA LEU A 175 -6.41 13.79 14.90
C LEU A 175 -7.33 14.98 14.59
N ILE A 176 -6.80 16.04 13.96
CA ILE A 176 -7.60 17.19 13.52
C ILE A 176 -8.62 16.77 12.47
N ARG A 177 -8.22 15.96 11.47
CA ARG A 177 -9.15 15.48 10.43
C ARG A 177 -10.27 14.62 11.04
N VAL A 178 -9.96 13.73 11.97
CA VAL A 178 -10.94 12.92 12.71
C VAL A 178 -11.91 13.82 13.50
N MET A 179 -11.39 14.81 14.22
CA MET A 179 -12.22 15.77 14.97
C MET A 179 -13.20 16.52 14.05
N LEU A 180 -12.70 17.05 12.93
CA LEU A 180 -13.52 17.74 11.94
C LEU A 180 -14.53 16.81 11.27
N ARG A 181 -14.13 15.56 10.99
CA ARG A 181 -15.01 14.58 10.37
C ARG A 181 -16.15 14.17 11.31
N TYR A 182 -15.86 13.88 12.57
CA TYR A 182 -16.89 13.61 13.58
C TYR A 182 -17.84 14.79 13.77
N SER A 183 -17.33 16.03 13.76
CA SER A 183 -18.20 17.22 13.82
C SER A 183 -19.23 17.25 12.68
N LYS A 184 -18.83 16.85 11.46
CA LYS A 184 -19.75 16.73 10.31
C LYS A 184 -20.75 15.59 10.49
N VAL A 185 -20.32 14.42 11.00
CA VAL A 185 -21.22 13.28 11.27
C VAL A 185 -22.27 13.64 12.32
N LEU A 186 -21.89 14.36 13.38
CA LEU A 186 -22.83 14.81 14.41
C LEU A 186 -23.91 15.75 13.84
N GLN A 187 -23.58 16.56 12.83
CA GLN A 187 -24.53 17.44 12.15
C GLN A 187 -25.40 16.68 11.13
N LYS A 188 -24.86 15.62 10.53
CA LYS A 188 -25.47 14.82 9.45
C LYS A 188 -25.15 13.34 9.65
N PRO A 189 -25.96 12.61 10.45
CA PRO A 189 -25.71 11.22 10.80
C PRO A 189 -25.61 10.28 9.59
N GLU A 190 -26.24 10.60 8.47
CA GLU A 190 -26.15 9.86 7.22
C GLU A 190 -24.72 9.74 6.69
N LEU A 191 -23.83 10.68 7.05
CA LEU A 191 -22.42 10.65 6.66
C LEU A 191 -21.60 9.62 7.46
N GLN A 192 -22.21 8.89 8.40
CA GLN A 192 -21.56 7.75 9.06
C GLN A 192 -21.44 6.54 8.13
N VAL A 193 -22.36 6.40 7.16
CA VAL A 193 -22.30 5.34 6.15
C VAL A 193 -21.31 5.75 5.08
N LEU A 194 -20.31 4.89 4.82
CA LEU A 194 -19.28 5.16 3.82
C LEU A 194 -19.74 4.75 2.41
N ASP A 195 -19.48 5.63 1.44
CA ASP A 195 -19.54 5.29 0.02
C ASP A 195 -18.21 4.65 -0.40
N TRP A 196 -18.11 3.34 -0.26
CA TRP A 196 -16.87 2.60 -0.51
C TRP A 196 -16.35 2.75 -1.94
N CYS A 197 -17.24 2.78 -2.93
CA CYS A 197 -16.88 2.92 -4.34
C CYS A 197 -16.23 4.29 -4.64
N SER A 198 -16.38 5.29 -3.76
CA SER A 198 -15.66 6.56 -3.87
C SER A 198 -14.14 6.40 -3.72
N TYR A 199 -13.65 5.33 -3.10
CA TYR A 199 -12.22 5.08 -2.89
C TYR A 199 -11.58 4.11 -3.90
N HIS A 200 -12.36 3.45 -4.75
CA HIS A 200 -11.89 2.44 -5.71
C HIS A 200 -11.22 2.98 -6.98
N GLU A 201 -10.99 4.29 -7.10
CA GLU A 201 -10.31 4.94 -8.25
C GLU A 201 -10.77 4.38 -9.61
N HIS A 202 -12.08 4.26 -9.78
CA HIS A 202 -12.70 3.82 -11.02
C HIS A 202 -12.27 4.73 -12.18
N GLY A 203 -11.78 4.14 -13.26
CA GLY A 203 -11.38 4.89 -14.45
C GLY A 203 -12.57 5.36 -15.28
N PHE A 204 -13.72 4.69 -15.13
CA PHE A 204 -14.93 4.91 -15.91
C PHE A 204 -16.19 4.73 -15.04
N ASP A 205 -17.26 5.45 -15.38
CA ASP A 205 -18.56 5.35 -14.68
C ASP A 205 -19.20 3.96 -14.77
N GLU A 206 -18.82 3.16 -15.77
CA GLU A 206 -19.28 1.77 -15.92
C GLU A 206 -18.68 0.86 -14.83
N GLU A 207 -17.44 1.09 -14.41
CA GLU A 207 -16.81 0.35 -13.31
C GLU A 207 -17.50 0.66 -11.97
N LYS A 208 -17.98 1.90 -11.78
CA LYS A 208 -18.74 2.31 -10.60
C LYS A 208 -20.11 1.66 -10.46
N ARG A 209 -20.71 1.18 -11.56
CA ARG A 209 -22.06 0.55 -11.55
C ARG A 209 -22.02 -0.95 -11.27
N VAL A 210 -20.84 -1.55 -11.40
CA VAL A 210 -20.59 -2.97 -11.18
C VAL A 210 -19.96 -3.22 -9.80
N CYS A 211 -19.36 -2.16 -9.22
CA CYS A 211 -19.30 -1.93 -7.79
C CYS A 211 -20.73 -1.63 -7.26
#